data_AF-A0A229G019-F1
#
_entry.id   AF-A0A229G019-F1
#
_cell.length_a   1.000
_cell.length_b   1.000
_cell.length_c   1.000
_cell.angle_alpha   90.00
_cell.angle_beta   90.00
_cell.angle_gamma   90.00
#
_symmetry.space_group_name_H-M   'P 1'
#
loop_
_entity.id
_entity.type
_entity.pdbx_description
1 polymer ?
#
loop_
_entity_poly.entity_id
_entity_poly.type
_entity_poly.pdbx_seq_one_letter_code
_entity_poly.pdbx_strand_id
1 'polypeptide(L)'
;MKKLLILLLSIFSFSSTANAEQKLVDSQEQKYRLYFSIINIDTGPIELRERLPIEGMIFNKLEHDDGSEYYLATLKEPFQSEERQITYIIIGARNLGQHVGPKMDGLPVNIAYVIDDSLLNQKNMDFNKGKFSAIGFVTDISNGTFKSSN
;
A
#
# COMPACT_ATOMS: atom_id res chain seq x y z
N MET A 1 63.96 29.87 -26.21
CA MET A 1 62.73 30.39 -25.59
C MET A 1 61.82 29.22 -25.25
N LYS A 2 61.38 29.10 -23.98
CA LYS A 2 60.12 28.50 -23.44
C LYS A 2 59.65 27.16 -24.05
N LYS A 3 59.25 26.09 -23.35
CA LYS A 3 59.01 25.69 -21.94
C LYS A 3 58.76 24.17 -22.04
N LEU A 4 59.49 23.34 -21.30
CA LEU A 4 58.99 22.42 -20.25
C LEU A 4 57.46 22.19 -20.23
N LEU A 5 57.01 20.95 -20.45
CA LEU A 5 56.02 20.32 -19.56
C LEU A 5 56.00 18.77 -19.68
N ILE A 6 56.20 18.17 -18.52
CA ILE A 6 56.08 16.75 -18.13
C ILE A 6 54.57 16.37 -18.10
N LEU A 7 54.19 15.08 -18.18
CA LEU A 7 53.48 14.35 -17.10
C LEU A 7 52.59 13.15 -17.56
N LEU A 8 52.96 11.98 -17.02
CA LEU A 8 52.17 10.84 -16.50
C LEU A 8 51.15 10.09 -17.37
N LEU A 9 51.56 8.84 -17.71
CA LEU A 9 50.67 7.69 -17.79
C LEU A 9 49.85 7.57 -16.50
N SER A 10 48.53 7.68 -16.61
CA SER A 10 47.58 7.31 -15.56
C SER A 10 46.83 6.04 -15.99
N ILE A 11 47.23 4.97 -15.33
CA ILE A 11 46.53 3.71 -15.04
C ILE A 11 45.01 3.87 -15.08
N PHE A 12 44.33 3.20 -16.03
CA PHE A 12 42.89 3.00 -15.95
C PHE A 12 42.60 2.01 -14.82
N SER A 13 42.31 2.55 -13.64
CA SER A 13 41.64 1.80 -12.58
C SER A 13 40.19 1.59 -13.01
N PHE A 14 39.81 0.34 -13.30
CA PHE A 14 38.41 -0.08 -13.32
C PHE A 14 37.82 0.16 -11.92
N SER A 15 37.19 1.31 -11.72
CA SER A 15 36.34 1.55 -10.56
C SER A 15 34.99 0.91 -10.85
N SER A 16 34.62 -0.06 -10.01
CA SER A 16 33.30 -0.70 -10.01
C SER A 16 32.21 0.33 -9.77
N THR A 17 31.61 0.82 -10.85
CA THR A 17 30.40 1.68 -10.83
C THR A 17 29.11 0.85 -10.84
N ALA A 18 29.17 -0.48 -10.70
CA ALA A 18 27.97 -1.31 -10.63
C ALA A 18 27.24 -1.22 -9.27
N ASN A 19 27.96 -0.85 -8.20
CA ASN A 19 27.46 -0.98 -6.83
C ASN A 19 26.71 0.25 -6.28
N ALA A 20 26.72 1.38 -7.01
CA ALA A 20 26.03 2.61 -6.59
C ALA A 20 24.63 2.72 -7.22
N GLU A 21 24.45 2.28 -8.46
CA GLU A 21 23.13 2.23 -9.12
C GLU A 21 22.26 1.09 -8.59
N GLN A 22 22.84 -0.08 -8.29
CA GLN A 22 22.08 -1.18 -7.67
C GLN A 22 21.59 -0.85 -6.26
N LYS A 23 22.32 0.01 -5.52
CA LYS A 23 21.93 0.39 -4.15
C LYS A 23 20.82 1.44 -4.10
N LEU A 24 20.60 2.19 -5.19
CA LEU A 24 19.48 3.13 -5.30
C LEU A 24 18.20 2.44 -5.77
N VAL A 25 18.31 1.41 -6.60
CA VAL A 25 17.15 0.63 -7.08
C VAL A 25 16.57 -0.29 -5.99
N ASP A 26 17.39 -0.84 -5.10
CA ASP A 26 16.94 -1.69 -3.98
C ASP A 26 16.28 -0.91 -2.81
N SER A 27 16.33 0.43 -2.81
CA SER A 27 15.88 1.25 -1.68
C SER A 27 14.41 1.71 -1.74
N GLN A 28 13.67 1.32 -2.78
CA GLN A 28 12.29 1.76 -3.03
C GLN A 28 11.22 0.67 -2.88
N GLU A 29 11.58 -0.58 -2.56
CA GLU A 29 10.69 -1.74 -2.81
C GLU A 29 10.13 -2.45 -1.57
N GLN A 30 9.90 -1.73 -0.46
CA GLN A 30 9.11 -2.23 0.67
C GLN A 30 8.25 -1.11 1.30
N LYS A 31 7.25 -0.60 0.57
CA LYS A 31 6.63 0.68 0.93
C LYS A 31 5.65 0.62 2.10
N TYR A 32 4.78 -0.39 2.21
CA TYR A 32 3.96 -0.69 3.40
C TYR A 32 3.64 -2.19 3.36
N ARG A 33 3.72 -2.91 4.49
CA ARG A 33 3.20 -4.28 4.62
C ARG A 33 2.55 -4.43 5.98
N LEU A 34 1.28 -4.04 6.05
CA LEU A 34 0.44 -4.19 7.24
C LEU A 34 -0.68 -5.16 6.89
N TYR A 35 -0.71 -6.31 7.56
CA TYR A 35 -1.80 -7.26 7.43
C TYR A 35 -2.93 -6.87 8.36
N PHE A 36 -4.15 -7.00 7.88
CA PHE A 36 -5.33 -6.60 8.63
C PHE A 36 -6.44 -7.62 8.54
N SER A 37 -7.34 -7.56 9.51
CA SER A 37 -8.62 -8.25 9.52
C SER A 37 -9.74 -7.24 9.76
N ILE A 38 -10.71 -7.17 8.86
CA ILE A 38 -11.98 -6.50 9.11
C ILE A 38 -12.85 -7.50 9.87
N ILE A 39 -13.15 -7.16 11.12
CA ILE A 39 -13.84 -8.06 12.06
C ILE A 39 -15.31 -7.72 12.27
N ASN A 40 -15.72 -6.51 11.85
CA ASN A 40 -17.10 -6.05 11.96
C ASN A 40 -17.40 -4.98 10.88
N ILE A 41 -18.67 -4.89 10.46
CA ILE A 41 -19.19 -3.89 9.51
C ILE A 41 -20.37 -3.19 10.16
N ASP A 42 -20.22 -1.89 10.39
CA ASP A 42 -21.28 -1.01 10.90
C ASP A 42 -22.33 -0.78 9.80
N THR A 43 -21.90 -0.16 8.70
CA THR A 43 -22.73 0.16 7.53
C THR A 43 -22.06 -0.41 6.28
N GLY A 44 -22.84 -0.92 5.33
CA GLY A 44 -22.32 -1.49 4.09
C GLY A 44 -23.24 -2.56 3.51
N PRO A 45 -22.89 -3.11 2.34
CA PRO A 45 -23.69 -4.14 1.69
C PRO A 45 -23.57 -5.49 2.42
N ILE A 46 -24.57 -6.36 2.25
CA ILE A 46 -24.70 -7.59 3.05
C ILE A 46 -23.56 -8.59 2.78
N GLU A 47 -23.06 -8.64 1.56
CA GLU A 47 -21.99 -9.55 1.16
C GLU A 47 -20.69 -9.34 1.95
N LEU A 48 -20.43 -8.12 2.44
CA LEU A 48 -19.28 -7.88 3.31
C LEU A 48 -19.47 -8.50 4.69
N ARG A 49 -20.70 -8.46 5.24
CA ARG A 49 -21.01 -9.03 6.56
C ARG A 49 -20.95 -10.55 6.55
N GLU A 50 -21.44 -11.16 5.48
CA GLU A 50 -21.43 -12.63 5.31
C GLU A 50 -20.02 -13.20 5.13
N ARG A 51 -19.03 -12.35 4.84
CA ARG A 51 -17.64 -12.72 4.59
C ARG A 51 -16.69 -12.42 5.74
N LEU A 52 -17.19 -11.93 6.86
CA LEU A 52 -16.33 -11.64 8.01
C LEU A 52 -15.74 -12.95 8.59
N PRO A 53 -14.46 -12.95 9.00
CA PRO A 53 -13.50 -11.85 8.87
C PRO A 53 -12.97 -11.69 7.44
N ILE A 54 -12.82 -10.43 6.99
CA ILE A 54 -12.19 -10.14 5.68
C ILE A 54 -10.73 -9.77 5.93
N GLU A 55 -9.82 -10.59 5.42
CA GLU A 55 -8.37 -10.40 5.59
C GLU A 55 -7.72 -9.80 4.34
N GLY A 56 -6.65 -9.03 4.55
CA GLY A 56 -5.88 -8.46 3.46
C GLY A 56 -4.54 -7.88 3.91
N MET A 57 -3.86 -7.25 2.96
CA MET A 57 -2.58 -6.58 3.18
C MET A 57 -2.60 -5.18 2.55
N ILE A 58 -2.32 -4.17 3.37
CA ILE A 58 -2.03 -2.82 2.90
C ILE A 58 -0.63 -2.80 2.29
N PHE A 59 -0.54 -2.31 1.06
CA PHE A 59 0.71 -2.28 0.29
C PHE A 59 1.13 -0.87 -0.16
N ASN A 60 0.23 0.11 -0.13
CA ASN A 60 0.55 1.48 -0.51
C ASN A 60 -0.29 2.50 0.28
N LYS A 61 0.23 3.71 0.41
CA LYS A 61 -0.46 4.89 0.96
C LYS A 61 -0.67 5.89 -0.16
N LEU A 62 -1.88 6.42 -0.27
CA LEU A 62 -2.27 7.48 -1.20
C LEU A 62 -2.35 8.82 -0.46
N GLU A 63 -1.82 9.86 -1.08
CA GLU A 63 -1.85 11.23 -0.57
C GLU A 63 -3.13 11.96 -1.02
N HIS A 64 -3.65 12.85 -0.19
CA HIS A 64 -4.73 13.77 -0.55
C HIS A 64 -4.52 15.10 0.19
N ASP A 65 -5.06 16.19 -0.37
CA ASP A 65 -4.86 17.56 0.12
C ASP A 65 -5.69 17.89 1.37
N ASP A 66 -6.71 17.08 1.66
CA ASP A 66 -7.51 17.14 2.89
C ASP A 66 -6.73 16.74 4.16
N GLY A 67 -5.51 16.20 4.00
CA GLY A 67 -4.67 15.69 5.10
C GLY A 67 -5.11 14.34 5.66
N SER A 68 -6.16 13.72 5.09
CA SER A 68 -6.58 12.36 5.41
C SER A 68 -5.63 11.33 4.82
N GLU A 69 -5.55 10.18 5.46
CA GLU A 69 -4.70 9.07 5.00
C GLU A 69 -5.55 7.97 4.38
N TYR A 70 -5.25 7.63 3.13
CA TYR A 70 -5.89 6.56 2.39
C TYR A 70 -4.87 5.47 2.07
N TYR A 71 -5.26 4.21 2.22
CA TYR A 71 -4.38 3.06 2.06
C TYR A 71 -4.96 2.08 1.06
N LEU A 72 -4.15 1.69 0.08
CA LEU A 72 -4.48 0.61 -0.85
C LEU A 72 -4.16 -0.73 -0.20
N ALA A 73 -5.13 -1.63 -0.30
CA ALA A 73 -5.04 -2.97 0.23
C ALA A 73 -5.47 -4.00 -0.81
N THR A 74 -4.77 -5.12 -0.83
CA THR A 74 -5.22 -6.34 -1.52
C THR A 74 -5.98 -7.22 -0.54
N LEU A 75 -7.03 -7.87 -1.02
CA LEU A 75 -7.76 -8.87 -0.27
C LEU A 75 -7.07 -10.23 -0.40
N LYS A 76 -7.09 -11.01 0.69
CA LYS A 76 -6.64 -12.42 0.68
C LYS A 76 -7.55 -13.26 -0.22
N GLU A 77 -8.85 -13.08 -0.07
CA GLU A 77 -9.88 -13.79 -0.82
C GLU A 77 -10.74 -12.78 -1.58
N PRO A 78 -10.55 -12.64 -2.91
CA PRO A 78 -11.40 -11.79 -3.74
C PRO A 78 -12.87 -12.21 -3.69
N PHE A 79 -13.77 -11.27 -3.97
CA PHE A 79 -15.21 -11.53 -3.94
C PHE A 79 -15.98 -10.81 -5.02
N GLN A 80 -17.18 -11.30 -5.33
CA GLN A 80 -18.09 -10.62 -6.25
C GLN A 80 -18.94 -9.61 -5.48
N SER A 81 -19.04 -8.39 -5.99
CA SER A 81 -20.02 -7.40 -5.57
C SER A 81 -20.59 -6.75 -6.83
N GLU A 82 -21.92 -6.76 -6.94
CA GLU A 82 -22.63 -6.43 -8.17
C GLU A 82 -22.08 -7.25 -9.36
N GLU A 83 -21.55 -6.60 -10.38
CA GLU A 83 -21.00 -7.24 -11.59
C GLU A 83 -19.46 -7.23 -11.62
N ARG A 84 -18.80 -7.01 -10.47
CA ARG A 84 -17.34 -6.86 -10.40
C ARG A 84 -16.70 -7.76 -9.35
N GLN A 85 -15.58 -8.37 -9.72
CA GLN A 85 -14.68 -9.00 -8.78
C GLN A 85 -13.87 -7.94 -8.04
N ILE A 86 -14.03 -7.89 -6.72
CA ILE A 86 -13.31 -7.02 -5.81
C ILE A 86 -12.05 -7.75 -5.34
N THR A 87 -10.91 -7.24 -5.76
CA THR A 87 -9.56 -7.73 -5.38
C THR A 87 -8.83 -6.71 -4.51
N TYR A 88 -9.11 -5.42 -4.73
CA TYR A 88 -8.48 -4.31 -4.03
C TYR A 88 -9.50 -3.41 -3.35
N ILE A 89 -9.14 -2.91 -2.18
CA ILE A 89 -9.92 -1.93 -1.42
C ILE A 89 -9.05 -0.75 -1.01
N ILE A 90 -9.71 0.36 -0.69
CA ILE A 90 -9.12 1.52 -0.04
C ILE A 90 -9.63 1.56 1.39
N ILE A 91 -8.72 1.75 2.34
CA ILE A 91 -9.01 1.90 3.77
C ILE A 91 -8.57 3.30 4.19
N GLY A 92 -9.44 4.03 4.89
CA GLY A 92 -9.08 5.30 5.55
C GLY A 92 -9.64 5.34 6.96
N ALA A 93 -8.88 5.86 7.92
CA ALA A 93 -9.36 6.02 9.30
C ALA A 93 -10.61 6.92 9.32
N ARG A 94 -11.63 6.52 10.08
CA ARG A 94 -12.92 7.23 10.08
C ARG A 94 -12.86 8.56 10.83
N ASN A 95 -12.11 8.62 11.93
CA ASN A 95 -12.06 9.78 12.80
C ASN A 95 -10.75 10.54 12.62
N LEU A 96 -10.83 11.87 12.73
CA LEU A 96 -9.68 12.76 12.63
C LEU A 96 -8.62 12.43 13.69
N GLY A 97 -7.35 12.36 13.26
CA GLY A 97 -6.21 12.05 14.13
C GLY A 97 -6.04 10.56 14.45
N GLN A 98 -6.90 9.67 13.95
CA GLN A 98 -6.65 8.24 13.97
C GLN A 98 -5.88 7.81 12.72
N HIS A 99 -5.03 6.79 12.88
CA HIS A 99 -4.11 6.34 11.84
C HIS A 99 -4.23 4.82 11.66
N VAL A 100 -4.22 4.38 10.40
CA VAL A 100 -4.11 2.95 10.08
C VAL A 100 -2.64 2.56 10.25
N GLY A 101 -2.38 1.58 11.10
CA GLY A 101 -1.01 1.22 11.45
C GLY A 101 -0.90 -0.02 12.34
N PRO A 102 0.35 -0.40 12.68
CA PRO A 102 0.60 -1.53 13.56
C PRO A 102 -0.10 -1.39 14.91
N LYS A 103 -0.50 -2.52 15.48
CA LYS A 103 -1.20 -2.63 16.78
C LYS A 103 -2.57 -1.95 16.82
N MET A 104 -3.15 -1.58 15.68
CA MET A 104 -4.56 -1.17 15.65
C MET A 104 -5.44 -2.36 16.07
N ASP A 105 -6.45 -2.09 16.89
CA ASP A 105 -7.41 -3.08 17.35
C ASP A 105 -8.81 -2.48 17.29
N GLY A 106 -9.65 -3.01 16.40
CA GLY A 106 -10.99 -2.48 16.17
C GLY A 106 -11.02 -1.01 15.73
N LEU A 107 -10.04 -0.55 14.93
CA LEU A 107 -10.01 0.81 14.43
C LEU A 107 -11.18 1.03 13.44
N PRO A 108 -12.05 2.04 13.66
CA PRO A 108 -13.11 2.35 12.70
C PRO A 108 -12.52 2.95 11.42
N VAL A 109 -12.93 2.41 10.28
CA VAL A 109 -12.44 2.81 8.95
C VAL A 109 -13.57 2.97 7.95
N ASN A 110 -13.37 3.87 6.99
CA ASN A 110 -14.11 3.89 5.74
C ASN A 110 -13.47 2.89 4.77
N ILE A 111 -14.31 2.15 4.06
CA ILE A 111 -13.91 1.12 3.09
C ILE A 111 -14.51 1.50 1.74
N ALA A 112 -13.66 1.58 0.72
CA ALA A 112 -14.08 1.73 -0.67
C ALA A 112 -13.52 0.59 -1.53
N TYR A 113 -14.27 0.18 -2.54
CA TYR A 113 -13.77 -0.74 -3.56
C TYR A 113 -12.96 0.03 -4.60
N VAL A 114 -11.85 -0.54 -5.06
CA VAL A 114 -11.17 -0.01 -6.24
C VAL A 114 -11.97 -0.43 -7.48
N ILE A 115 -12.44 0.55 -8.26
CA ILE A 115 -13.24 0.34 -9.48
C ILE A 115 -12.48 0.72 -10.75
N ASP A 116 -11.28 1.27 -10.62
CA ASP A 116 -10.33 1.51 -11.71
C ASP A 116 -8.91 1.21 -11.20
N ASP A 117 -8.32 0.13 -11.72
CA ASP A 117 -7.03 -0.41 -11.28
C ASP A 117 -5.85 0.52 -11.63
N SER A 118 -6.06 1.56 -12.45
CA SER A 118 -5.04 2.58 -12.66
C SER A 118 -4.71 3.35 -11.37
N LEU A 119 -5.58 3.34 -10.35
CA LEU A 119 -5.32 3.90 -9.03
C LEU A 119 -4.14 3.21 -8.31
N LEU A 120 -3.88 1.93 -8.61
CA LEU A 120 -2.85 1.14 -7.92
C LEU A 120 -1.43 1.68 -8.14
N ASN A 121 -1.23 2.43 -9.24
CA ASN A 121 0.05 3.01 -9.64
C ASN A 121 0.15 4.52 -9.35
N GLN A 122 -0.84 5.11 -8.66
CA GLN A 122 -0.89 6.53 -8.39
C GLN A 122 -0.33 6.86 -7.00
N LYS A 123 0.16 8.10 -6.86
CA LYS A 123 0.60 8.66 -5.57
C LYS A 123 -0.54 9.29 -4.80
N ASN A 124 -1.48 9.91 -5.51
CA ASN A 124 -2.59 10.64 -4.93
C ASN A 124 -3.89 9.84 -5.03
N MET A 125 -4.77 10.03 -4.06
CA MET A 125 -6.11 9.48 -4.08
C MET A 125 -6.95 10.14 -5.18
N ASP A 126 -7.60 9.33 -6.01
CA ASP A 126 -8.61 9.76 -6.98
C ASP A 126 -9.95 9.10 -6.63
N PHE A 127 -10.87 9.89 -6.07
CA PHE A 127 -12.17 9.38 -5.61
C PHE A 127 -13.08 8.91 -6.75
N ASN A 128 -12.78 9.24 -8.01
CA ASN A 128 -13.54 8.68 -9.15
C ASN A 128 -13.18 7.23 -9.43
N LYS A 129 -12.05 6.74 -8.88
CA LYS A 129 -11.53 5.38 -9.06
C LYS A 129 -11.83 4.46 -7.87
N GLY A 130 -12.42 5.01 -6.82
CA GLY A 130 -12.93 4.27 -5.68
C GLY A 130 -14.45 4.39 -5.59
N LYS A 131 -15.13 3.35 -5.12
CA LYS A 131 -16.55 3.39 -4.75
C LYS A 131 -16.67 3.16 -3.26
N PHE A 132 -17.09 4.18 -2.51
CA PHE A 132 -17.41 4.00 -1.09
C PHE A 132 -18.40 2.85 -0.94
N SER A 133 -18.09 1.93 -0.03
CA SER A 133 -18.87 0.71 0.16
C SER A 133 -19.35 0.56 1.60
N ALA A 134 -18.47 0.79 2.58
CA ALA A 134 -18.78 0.45 3.96
C ALA A 134 -18.02 1.28 4.99
N ILE A 135 -18.51 1.18 6.22
CA ILE A 135 -17.79 1.48 7.44
C ILE A 135 -17.56 0.15 8.16
N GLY A 136 -16.32 -0.13 8.53
CA GLY A 136 -15.94 -1.33 9.28
C GLY A 136 -14.97 -1.05 10.41
N PHE A 137 -14.58 -2.12 11.09
CA PHE A 137 -13.61 -2.10 12.18
C PHE A 137 -12.45 -3.04 11.82
N VAL A 138 -11.23 -2.51 11.87
CA VAL A 138 -10.03 -3.17 11.40
C VAL A 138 -9.03 -3.39 12.53
N THR A 139 -8.49 -4.60 12.62
CA THR A 139 -7.42 -4.99 13.55
C THR A 139 -6.16 -5.37 12.77
N ASP A 140 -4.99 -4.98 13.26
CA ASP A 140 -3.68 -5.41 12.76
C ASP A 140 -3.45 -6.88 13.13
N ILE A 141 -3.17 -7.71 12.12
CA ILE A 141 -2.84 -9.13 12.27
C ILE A 141 -1.43 -9.45 11.77
N SER A 142 -0.56 -8.44 11.61
CA SER A 142 0.81 -8.62 11.08
C SER A 142 1.71 -9.48 11.97
N ASN A 143 1.40 -9.55 13.26
CA ASN A 143 2.08 -10.44 14.22
C ASN A 143 1.40 -11.82 14.30
N GLY A 144 0.28 -12.02 13.59
CA GLY A 144 -0.44 -13.27 13.42
C GLY A 144 -0.01 -13.96 12.12
N THR A 145 0.08 -15.29 12.15
CA THR A 145 0.57 -16.15 11.06
C THR A 145 -0.25 -16.06 9.79
N PHE A 146 0.15 -15.21 8.83
CA PHE A 146 -0.24 -15.38 7.43
C PHE A 146 0.73 -16.36 6.75
N LYS A 147 0.33 -17.63 6.64
CA LYS A 147 0.97 -18.56 5.70
C LYS A 147 0.32 -18.33 4.34
N SER A 148 1.07 -17.73 3.42
CA SER A 148 0.70 -17.75 2.00
C SER A 148 0.62 -19.21 1.56
N SER A 149 -0.57 -19.67 1.16
CA SER A 149 -0.72 -20.92 0.44
C SER A 149 -0.12 -20.72 -0.95
N ASN A 150 1.05 -21.34 -1.18
CA ASN A 150 1.57 -21.64 -2.51
C ASN A 150 0.70 -22.71 -3.18
#